data_AF-E6MLT2-F1
#
_entry.id   AF-E6MLT2-F1
#
_cell.length_a   1.000
_cell.length_b   1.000
_cell.length_c   1.000
_cell.angle_alpha   90.00
_cell.angle_beta   90.00
_cell.angle_gamma   90.00
#
_symmetry.space_group_name_H-M   'P 1'
#
loop_
_entity.id
_entity.type
_entity.pdbx_description
1 polymer ?
#
loop_
_entity_poly.entity_id
_entity_poly.type
_entity_poly.pdbx_seq_one_letter_code
_entity_poly.pdbx_strand_id
1 'polypeptide(L)'
;MKDIRDYGLLEHNTFGIAASCKRFLEYSSIQEAVDLVSQLNEEDRPLLIIGEGSNLLLKGDYSGTVIHSAIHGIEVKQTGNDYFLRCGSGELF
;
A
#
# COMPACT_ATOMS: atom_id res chain seq x y z
N MET A 1 -10.51 -0.12 -5.94
CA MET A 1 -9.53 0.98 -5.77
C MET A 1 -10.07 2.08 -4.87
N LYS A 2 -9.31 2.51 -3.85
CA LYS A 2 -9.60 3.75 -3.09
C LYS A 2 -8.76 4.89 -3.63
N ASP A 3 -9.32 6.09 -3.68
CA ASP A 3 -8.64 7.34 -4.03
C ASP A 3 -9.20 8.46 -3.16
N ILE A 4 -8.44 8.87 -2.15
CA ILE A 4 -8.90 9.79 -1.09
C ILE A 4 -7.88 10.91 -0.94
N ARG A 5 -8.33 12.17 -0.92
CA ARG A 5 -7.48 13.34 -0.66
C ARG A 5 -7.45 13.68 0.82
N ASP A 6 -6.35 14.29 1.26
CA ASP A 6 -6.14 14.75 2.64
C ASP A 6 -6.40 13.65 3.69
N TYR A 7 -5.84 12.45 3.44
CA TYR A 7 -6.13 11.23 4.17
C TYR A 7 -5.23 11.07 5.40
N GLY A 8 -5.83 10.76 6.56
CA GLY A 8 -5.12 10.48 7.80
C GLY A 8 -4.43 9.12 7.81
N LEU A 9 -3.16 9.09 8.20
CA LEU A 9 -2.30 7.90 8.24
C LEU A 9 -2.15 7.27 9.63
N LEU A 10 -2.99 7.66 10.60
CA LEU A 10 -2.89 7.19 11.99
C LEU A 10 -2.90 5.66 12.10
N GLU A 11 -3.81 5.01 11.37
CA GLU A 11 -3.94 3.55 11.34
C GLU A 11 -2.93 2.86 10.40
N HIS A 12 -2.07 3.63 9.71
CA HIS A 12 -1.10 3.14 8.72
C HIS A 12 0.34 3.32 9.18
N ASN A 13 0.57 3.49 10.48
CA ASN A 13 1.89 3.47 11.08
C ASN A 13 1.84 2.99 12.53
N THR A 14 2.68 2.03 12.89
CA THR A 14 2.65 1.43 14.24
C THR A 14 3.21 2.35 15.34
N PHE A 15 3.83 3.47 14.97
CA PHE A 15 4.20 4.51 15.93
C PHE A 15 2.98 5.32 16.42
N GLY A 16 1.82 5.18 15.79
CA GLY A 16 0.60 5.89 16.19
C GLY A 16 0.69 7.41 15.99
N ILE A 17 1.49 7.86 15.02
CA ILE A 17 1.69 9.28 14.74
C ILE A 17 0.50 9.78 13.91
N ALA A 18 -0.19 10.78 14.45
CA ALA A 18 -1.23 11.50 13.73
C ALA A 18 -0.60 12.42 12.67
N ALA A 19 -0.60 11.95 11.42
CA ALA A 19 -0.17 12.68 10.24
C ALA A 19 -1.14 12.38 9.09
N SER A 20 -1.16 13.23 8.08
CA SER A 20 -1.97 13.06 6.87
C SER A 20 -1.10 12.97 5.61
N CYS A 21 -1.70 12.59 4.49
CA CYS A 21 -1.11 12.71 3.17
C CYS A 21 -2.01 13.44 2.19
N LYS A 22 -1.43 14.07 1.17
CA LYS A 22 -2.19 14.80 0.13
C LYS A 22 -3.18 13.89 -0.61
N ARG A 23 -2.77 12.66 -0.91
CA ARG A 23 -3.59 11.66 -1.62
C ARG A 23 -3.23 10.26 -1.15
N PHE A 24 -4.22 9.43 -0.92
CA PHE A 24 -4.08 8.03 -0.58
C PHE A 24 -4.75 7.18 -1.65
N LEU A 25 -4.00 6.26 -2.22
CA LEU A 25 -4.44 5.33 -3.25
C LEU A 25 -4.32 3.90 -2.72
N GLU A 26 -5.35 3.08 -2.88
CA GLU A 26 -5.29 1.66 -2.52
C GLU A 26 -5.79 0.78 -3.66
N TYR A 27 -5.02 -0.24 -4.01
CA TYR A 27 -5.37 -1.22 -5.04
C TYR A 27 -5.50 -2.63 -4.44
N SER A 28 -6.47 -3.41 -4.93
CA SER A 28 -6.71 -4.78 -4.44
C SER A 28 -6.49 -5.87 -5.50
N SER A 29 -6.01 -5.51 -6.70
CA SER A 29 -5.61 -6.47 -7.72
C SER A 29 -4.43 -5.99 -8.55
N ILE A 30 -3.79 -6.91 -9.28
CA ILE A 30 -2.70 -6.59 -10.21
C ILE A 30 -3.19 -5.62 -11.29
N GLN A 31 -4.40 -5.81 -11.82
CA GLN A 31 -4.96 -4.92 -12.83
C GLN A 31 -5.18 -3.51 -12.27
N GLU A 32 -5.73 -3.39 -11.05
CA GLU A 32 -5.88 -2.08 -10.39
C GLU A 32 -4.53 -1.40 -10.16
N ALA A 33 -3.48 -2.16 -9.82
CA ALA A 33 -2.13 -1.60 -9.67
C ALA A 33 -1.59 -1.02 -10.98
N VAL A 34 -1.78 -1.74 -12.10
CA VAL A 34 -1.39 -1.29 -13.44
C VAL A 34 -2.17 -0.05 -13.85
N ASP A 35 -3.49 -0.07 -13.67
CA ASP A 35 -4.37 1.05 -14.01
C ASP A 35 -4.05 2.29 -13.17
N LEU A 36 -3.79 2.11 -11.87
CA LEU A 36 -3.38 3.18 -10.96
C LEU A 36 -2.09 3.85 -11.45
N VAL A 37 -1.05 3.07 -11.74
CA VAL A 37 0.23 3.63 -12.21
C VAL A 37 0.06 4.37 -13.53
N SER A 38 -0.83 3.92 -14.41
CA SER A 38 -1.11 4.59 -15.68
C SER A 38 -1.78 5.97 -15.53
N GLN A 39 -2.43 6.23 -14.40
CA GLN A 39 -3.12 7.49 -14.10
C GLN A 39 -2.27 8.50 -13.32
N LEU A 40 -1.13 8.07 -12.77
CA LEU A 40 -0.24 8.94 -12.01
C LEU A 40 0.46 9.96 -12.92
N ASN A 41 0.61 11.18 -12.43
CA ASN A 41 1.34 12.24 -13.10
C ASN A 41 2.26 13.00 -12.13
N GLU A 42 2.93 14.06 -12.60
CA GLU A 42 3.91 14.80 -11.78
C GLU A 42 3.29 15.51 -10.56
N GLU A 43 1.99 15.84 -10.58
CA GLU A 43 1.29 16.44 -9.44
C GLU A 43 1.06 15.47 -8.27
N ASP A 44 1.20 14.17 -8.53
CA ASP A 44 1.06 13.10 -7.54
C ASP A 44 2.35 12.86 -6.75
N ARG A 45 3.48 13.40 -7.22
CA ARG A 45 4.79 13.21 -6.58
C ARG A 45 4.93 14.07 -5.30
N PRO A 46 5.75 13.63 -4.33
CA PRO A 46 6.46 12.35 -4.28
C PRO A 46 5.52 11.17 -3.98
N LEU A 47 5.89 9.97 -4.45
CA LEU A 47 5.14 8.74 -4.18
C LEU A 47 5.77 7.99 -3.00
N LEU A 48 4.93 7.46 -2.11
CA LEU A 48 5.33 6.58 -1.01
C LEU A 48 4.48 5.32 -1.04
N ILE A 49 5.09 4.15 -1.25
CA ILE A 49 4.39 2.86 -1.18
C ILE A 49 4.53 2.31 0.24
N ILE A 50 3.41 1.91 0.85
CA ILE A 50 3.38 1.33 2.20
C ILE A 50 2.60 0.01 2.21
N GLY A 51 2.90 -0.85 3.18
CA GLY A 51 1.96 -1.84 3.72
C GLY A 51 1.34 -1.29 5.01
N GLU A 52 1.28 -2.08 6.07
CA GLU A 52 0.73 -1.69 7.39
C GLU A 52 1.58 -0.67 8.19
N GLY A 53 2.71 -0.21 7.65
CA GLY A 53 3.52 0.84 8.27
C GLY A 53 4.25 0.46 9.56
N SER A 54 4.60 -0.82 9.75
CA SER A 54 5.34 -1.31 10.94
C SER A 54 6.78 -0.81 11.07
N ASN A 55 7.34 -0.28 9.99
CA ASN A 55 8.68 0.29 9.93
C ASN A 55 8.68 1.66 9.23
N LEU A 56 7.67 2.47 9.53
CA LEU A 56 7.50 3.81 8.97
C LEU A 56 7.45 4.86 10.08
N LEU A 57 8.42 5.78 10.10
CA LEU A 57 8.42 6.93 10.99
C LEU A 57 7.99 8.19 10.23
N LEU A 58 6.76 8.63 10.45
CA LEU A 58 6.24 9.89 9.93
C LEU A 58 6.77 11.05 10.78
N LYS A 59 7.34 12.08 10.14
CA LYS A 59 7.85 13.28 10.83
C LYS A 59 6.87 14.46 10.82
N GLY A 60 5.67 14.24 10.30
CA GLY A 60 4.65 15.24 10.03
C GLY A 60 3.82 14.83 8.80
N ASP A 61 2.98 15.73 8.33
CA ASP A 61 2.17 15.50 7.13
C ASP A 61 3.03 15.23 5.89
N TYR A 62 2.62 14.25 5.10
CA TYR A 62 3.27 13.86 3.86
C TYR A 62 2.63 14.60 2.68
N SER A 63 3.36 15.51 2.06
CA SER A 63 2.82 16.33 0.97
C SER A 63 2.57 15.58 -0.35
N GLY A 64 2.92 14.29 -0.42
CA GLY A 64 2.83 13.46 -1.61
C GLY A 64 1.67 12.46 -1.58
N THR A 65 1.72 11.52 -2.53
CA THR A 65 0.74 10.44 -2.66
C THR A 65 1.24 9.18 -1.95
N VAL A 66 0.43 8.65 -1.04
CA VAL A 66 0.63 7.34 -0.42
C VAL A 66 -0.10 6.29 -1.23
N ILE A 67 0.55 5.17 -1.51
CA ILE A 67 0.01 4.04 -2.25
C ILE A 67 0.05 2.80 -1.35
N HIS A 68 -1.08 2.16 -1.13
CA HIS A 68 -1.23 1.00 -0.28
C HIS A 68 -1.69 -0.22 -1.10
N SER A 69 -1.10 -1.39 -0.82
CA SER A 69 -1.50 -2.66 -1.42
C SER A 69 -2.52 -3.37 -0.53
N ALA A 70 -3.72 -3.60 -1.04
CA ALA A 70 -4.72 -4.50 -0.47
C ALA A 70 -4.88 -5.79 -1.30
N ILE A 71 -3.84 -6.23 -2.02
CA ILE A 71 -3.84 -7.52 -2.71
C ILE A 71 -3.69 -8.64 -1.67
N HIS A 72 -4.78 -9.35 -1.41
CA HIS A 72 -4.80 -10.55 -0.57
C HIS A 72 -4.89 -11.82 -1.44
N GLY A 73 -4.62 -12.96 -0.82
CA GLY A 73 -4.61 -14.30 -1.39
C GLY A 73 -3.32 -15.04 -1.05
N ILE A 74 -3.45 -16.28 -0.59
CA ILE A 74 -2.34 -17.23 -0.44
C ILE A 74 -2.62 -18.42 -1.33
N GLU A 75 -1.79 -18.61 -2.35
CA GLU A 75 -1.85 -19.80 -3.21
C GLU A 75 -0.77 -20.79 -2.79
N VAL A 76 -1.16 -22.06 -2.68
CA VAL A 76 -0.27 -23.14 -2.30
C VAL A 76 -0.07 -24.08 -3.47
N LYS A 77 1.19 -24.36 -3.81
CA LYS A 77 1.56 -25.36 -4.81
C LYS A 77 2.51 -26.37 -4.21
N GLN A 78 2.06 -27.63 -4.10
CA GLN A 78 2.92 -28.74 -3.70
C GLN A 78 3.78 -29.19 -4.89
N THR A 79 5.08 -29.40 -4.65
CA THR A 79 6.02 -29.95 -5.64
C THR A 79 6.85 -31.03 -4.96
N GLY A 80 6.49 -32.30 -5.18
CA GLY A 80 7.08 -33.43 -4.46
C GLY A 80 6.78 -33.34 -2.96
N ASN A 81 7.84 -33.21 -2.15
CA ASN A 81 7.74 -33.05 -0.70
C ASN A 81 7.74 -31.57 -0.24
N ASP A 82 7.90 -30.62 -1.18
CA ASP A 82 7.97 -29.19 -0.87
C ASP A 82 6.64 -28.48 -1.14
N TYR A 83 6.45 -27.33 -0.46
CA TYR A 83 5.32 -26.44 -0.67
C TYR A 83 5.82 -25.04 -1.06
N PHE A 84 5.29 -24.51 -2.15
CA PHE A 84 5.51 -23.14 -2.58
C PHE A 84 4.28 -22.31 -2.27
N LEU A 85 4.48 -21.18 -1.59
CA LEU A 85 3.43 -20.21 -1.30
C LEU A 85 3.61 -18.98 -2.20
N ARG A 86 2.52 -18.52 -2.80
CA ARG A 86 2.43 -17.20 -3.42
C ARG A 86 1.44 -16.37 -2.62
N CYS A 87 1.95 -15.38 -1.90
CA CYS A 87 1.15 -14.50 -1.06
C CYS A 87 0.96 -13.13 -1.73
N GLY A 88 -0.23 -12.57 -1.63
CA GLY A 88 -0.50 -11.19 -2.01
C GLY A 88 0.30 -10.20 -1.17
N SER A 89 0.61 -9.04 -1.74
CA SER A 89 1.44 -8.01 -1.08
C SER A 89 0.75 -7.30 0.09
N GLY A 90 -0.56 -7.46 0.26
CA GLY A 90 -1.34 -6.99 1.41
C GLY A 90 -1.59 -8.06 2.47
N GLU A 91 -1.03 -9.27 2.33
CA GLU A 91 -1.13 -10.27 3.40
C GLU A 91 -0.40 -9.83 4.67
N LEU A 92 -1.02 -10.07 5.84
CA LEU A 92 -0.39 -9.82 7.13
C LEU A 92 0.68 -10.89 7.40
N PHE A 93 1.87 -10.43 7.77
CA PHE A 93 3.01 -11.27 8.11
C PHE A 93 3.19 -11.38 9.63
#